data_AF-A0A432CZP6-F1
#
_entry.id   AF-A0A432CZP6-F1
#
_cell.length_a   1.000
_cell.length_b   1.000
_cell.length_c   1.000
_cell.angle_alpha   90.00
_cell.angle_beta   90.00
_cell.angle_gamma   90.00
#
_symmetry.space_group_name_H-M   'P 1'
#
loop_
_entity.id
_entity.type
_entity.pdbx_description
1 polymer ?
#
loop_
_entity_poly.entity_id
_entity_poly.type
_entity_poly.pdbx_seq_one_letter_code
_entity_poly.pdbx_strand_id
1 'polypeptide(L)'
;MYLIGLGATIFLIQALLVGVTAPAMLSAALITTLTFIVFLKTRKSTSHLYQQSLQSLALRLLPKLRQQVVTSSEFSYQAVIQLSTKVESMRNIASHIKQVDADPCNEIQQYRDQMEQLYKDILVVLQFGDRLHQQQEGLKEGLSMVEEALNDIEQLGWDEVTLLEELELIEQTTKVEPGRSPEDEGSVTFF
;
A
#
# COMPACT_ATOMS: atom_id res chain seq x y z
N MET A 1 26.93 19.45 -22.84
CA MET A 1 28.00 20.40 -22.44
C MET A 1 29.08 19.72 -21.59
N TYR A 2 28.74 18.93 -20.58
CA TYR A 2 29.70 18.24 -19.69
C TYR A 2 30.69 17.28 -20.38
N LEU A 3 30.26 16.56 -21.43
CA LEU A 3 31.07 15.54 -22.11
C LEU A 3 32.23 16.14 -22.93
N ILE A 4 32.01 17.29 -23.54
CA ILE A 4 33.05 18.03 -24.28
C ILE A 4 34.07 18.62 -23.29
N GLY A 5 33.61 19.10 -22.13
CA GLY A 5 34.47 19.57 -21.05
C GLY A 5 35.35 18.48 -20.45
N LEU A 6 34.79 17.29 -20.21
CA LEU A 6 35.52 16.12 -19.71
C LEU A 6 36.56 15.60 -20.72
N GLY A 7 36.21 15.59 -22.01
CA GLY A 7 37.17 15.22 -23.06
C GLY A 7 38.33 16.22 -23.17
N ALA A 8 38.03 17.51 -23.07
CA ALA A 8 39.04 18.57 -23.07
C ALA A 8 39.98 18.49 -21.86
N THR A 9 39.47 18.19 -20.66
CA THR A 9 40.32 18.03 -19.46
C THR A 9 41.18 16.78 -19.51
N ILE A 10 40.67 15.64 -19.98
CA ILE A 10 41.47 14.42 -20.19
C ILE A 10 42.63 14.69 -21.17
N PHE A 11 42.33 15.39 -22.26
CA PHE A 11 43.33 15.75 -23.26
C PHE A 11 44.40 16.70 -22.71
N LEU A 12 43.97 17.70 -21.93
CA LEU A 12 44.87 18.69 -21.33
C LEU A 12 45.77 18.06 -20.27
N ILE A 13 45.24 17.15 -19.43
CA ILE A 13 46.02 16.40 -18.44
C ILE A 13 47.07 15.49 -19.11
N GLN A 14 46.69 14.77 -20.18
CA GLN A 14 47.65 13.93 -20.90
C GLN A 14 48.71 14.73 -21.66
N ALA A 15 48.34 15.87 -22.26
CA ALA A 15 49.29 16.76 -22.91
C ALA A 15 50.32 17.31 -21.91
N LEU A 16 49.90 17.54 -20.65
CA LEU A 16 50.76 18.08 -19.59
C LEU A 16 51.67 17.00 -18.97
N LEU A 17 51.22 15.75 -18.86
CA LEU A 17 51.97 14.63 -18.29
C LEU A 17 52.93 13.93 -19.27
N VAL A 18 52.50 13.74 -20.52
CA VAL A 18 53.20 12.88 -21.50
C VAL A 18 53.71 13.69 -22.69
N GLY A 19 53.30 14.95 -22.82
CA GLY A 19 53.55 15.78 -24.00
C GLY A 19 52.62 15.45 -25.15
N VAL A 20 52.62 16.30 -26.18
CA VAL A 20 51.80 16.11 -27.39
C VAL A 20 52.51 15.13 -28.31
N THR A 21 52.32 13.84 -28.05
CA THR A 21 52.83 12.75 -28.88
C THR A 21 51.68 11.97 -29.52
N ALA A 22 51.90 11.38 -30.69
CA ALA A 22 50.89 10.59 -31.39
C ALA A 22 50.30 9.43 -30.54
N PRO A 23 51.07 8.70 -29.72
CA PRO A 23 50.52 7.69 -28.81
C PRO A 23 49.63 8.29 -27.73
N ALA A 24 49.98 9.46 -27.19
CA ALA A 24 49.19 10.14 -26.18
C ALA A 24 47.84 10.61 -26.74
N MET A 25 47.81 11.18 -27.96
CA MET A 25 46.57 11.55 -28.64
C MET A 25 45.65 10.35 -28.89
N LEU A 26 46.22 9.22 -29.33
CA LEU A 26 45.48 7.98 -29.51
C LEU A 26 44.87 7.48 -28.19
N SER A 27 45.63 7.51 -27.11
CA SER A 27 45.13 7.12 -25.79
C SER A 27 44.02 8.05 -25.28
N ALA A 28 44.13 9.36 -25.52
CA ALA A 28 43.12 10.36 -25.15
C ALA A 28 41.80 10.06 -25.85
N ALA A 29 41.87 9.82 -27.17
CA ALA A 29 40.72 9.50 -28.00
C ALA A 29 40.06 8.18 -27.56
N LEU A 30 40.85 7.18 -27.19
CA LEU A 30 40.33 5.89 -26.73
C LEU A 30 39.62 6.02 -25.38
N ILE A 31 40.21 6.75 -24.43
CA ILE A 31 39.61 7.01 -23.10
C ILE A 31 38.31 7.81 -23.24
N THR A 32 38.29 8.87 -24.05
CA THR A 32 37.08 9.67 -24.29
C THR A 32 35.98 8.85 -24.97
N THR A 33 36.33 8.00 -25.92
CA THR A 33 35.36 7.11 -26.59
C THR A 33 34.80 6.10 -25.59
N LEU A 34 35.65 5.50 -24.74
CA LEU A 34 35.22 4.54 -23.74
C LEU A 34 34.28 5.17 -22.70
N THR A 35 34.64 6.35 -22.18
CA THR A 35 33.78 7.09 -21.23
C THR A 35 32.45 7.50 -21.88
N PHE A 36 32.45 7.88 -23.15
CA PHE A 36 31.22 8.17 -23.89
C PHE A 36 30.32 6.94 -24.02
N ILE A 37 30.87 5.77 -24.35
CA ILE A 37 30.12 4.51 -24.44
C ILE A 37 29.53 4.12 -23.08
N VAL A 38 30.32 4.20 -22.01
CA VAL A 38 29.86 3.90 -20.64
C VAL A 38 28.72 4.85 -20.26
N PHE A 39 28.87 6.15 -20.51
CA PHE A 39 27.84 7.15 -20.22
C PHE A 39 26.54 6.93 -21.01
N LEU A 40 26.63 6.55 -22.28
CA LEU A 40 25.47 6.19 -23.09
C LEU A 40 24.75 4.95 -22.56
N LYS A 41 25.52 3.95 -22.13
CA LYS A 41 24.99 2.70 -21.59
C LYS A 41 24.30 2.93 -20.25
N THR A 42 24.92 3.67 -19.33
CA THR A 42 24.31 4.00 -18.03
C THR A 42 23.04 4.83 -18.21
N ARG A 43 23.07 5.87 -19.06
CA ARG A 43 21.90 6.73 -19.31
C ARG A 43 20.71 5.99 -19.91
N LYS A 44 20.95 5.08 -20.87
CA LYS A 44 19.87 4.24 -21.43
C LYS A 44 19.32 3.29 -20.36
N SER A 45 20.19 2.68 -19.56
CA SER A 45 19.81 1.75 -18.50
C SER A 45 18.93 2.42 -17.44
N THR A 46 19.33 3.60 -16.91
CA THR A 46 18.50 4.33 -15.95
C THR A 46 17.18 4.76 -16.56
N SER A 47 17.16 5.28 -17.80
CA SER A 47 15.88 5.69 -18.42
C SER A 47 14.90 4.52 -18.60
N HIS A 48 15.41 3.32 -18.91
CA HIS A 48 14.58 2.13 -19.07
C HIS A 48 14.03 1.64 -17.72
N LEU A 49 14.86 1.66 -16.67
CA LEU A 49 14.44 1.30 -15.30
C LEU A 49 13.33 2.22 -14.79
N TYR A 50 13.49 3.54 -14.95
CA TYR A 50 12.47 4.52 -14.56
C TYR A 50 11.18 4.38 -15.38
N GLN A 51 11.29 4.08 -16.66
CA GLN A 51 10.11 3.89 -17.51
C GLN A 51 9.35 2.60 -17.13
N GLN A 52 10.07 1.54 -16.80
CA GLN A 52 9.50 0.27 -16.35
C GLN A 52 8.83 0.40 -14.98
N SER A 53 9.46 1.09 -14.02
CA SER A 53 8.86 1.33 -12.70
C SER A 53 7.62 2.19 -12.79
N LEU A 54 7.62 3.26 -13.59
CA LEU A 54 6.44 4.09 -13.82
C LEU A 54 5.28 3.30 -14.45
N GLN A 55 5.56 2.41 -15.41
CA GLN A 55 4.54 1.56 -16.00
C GLN A 55 3.98 0.56 -15.00
N SER A 56 4.83 -0.09 -14.20
CA SER A 56 4.39 -1.01 -13.16
C SER A 56 3.55 -0.30 -12.09
N LEU A 57 4.00 0.88 -11.65
CA LEU A 57 3.28 1.69 -10.68
C LEU A 57 1.89 2.06 -11.21
N ALA A 58 1.81 2.56 -12.45
CA ALA A 58 0.57 3.04 -13.03
C ALA A 58 -0.43 1.91 -13.38
N LEU A 59 0.06 0.77 -13.88
CA LEU A 59 -0.79 -0.29 -14.41
C LEU A 59 -1.11 -1.40 -13.41
N ARG A 60 -0.30 -1.58 -12.37
CA ARG A 60 -0.43 -2.73 -11.45
C ARG A 60 -0.53 -2.30 -9.99
N LEU A 61 0.46 -1.56 -9.49
CA LEU A 61 0.58 -1.29 -8.05
C LEU A 61 -0.47 -0.28 -7.57
N LEU A 62 -0.58 0.89 -8.21
CA LEU A 62 -1.58 1.91 -7.85
C LEU A 62 -3.02 1.40 -7.99
N PRO A 63 -3.40 0.68 -9.07
CA PRO A 63 -4.74 0.10 -9.16
C PRO A 63 -5.07 -0.87 -8.01
N LYS A 64 -4.13 -1.74 -7.60
CA LYS A 64 -4.32 -2.65 -6.47
C LYS A 64 -4.50 -1.90 -5.15
N LEU A 65 -3.61 -0.96 -4.84
CA LEU A 65 -3.70 -0.14 -3.63
C LEU A 65 -4.99 0.68 -3.61
N ARG A 66 -5.37 1.26 -4.75
CA ARG A 66 -6.65 1.98 -4.89
C ARG A 66 -7.83 1.07 -4.60
N GLN A 67 -7.82 -0.15 -5.12
CA GLN A 67 -8.89 -1.11 -4.87
C GLN A 67 -8.99 -1.45 -3.37
N GLN A 68 -7.86 -1.69 -2.70
CA GLN A 68 -7.85 -1.93 -1.25
C GLN A 68 -8.40 -0.74 -0.44
N VAL A 69 -8.04 0.49 -0.81
CA VAL A 69 -8.61 1.71 -0.18
C VAL A 69 -10.11 1.81 -0.38
N VAL A 70 -10.59 1.57 -1.61
CA VAL A 70 -12.03 1.61 -1.92
C VAL A 70 -12.78 0.55 -1.10
N THR A 71 -12.28 -0.68 -1.07
CA THR A 71 -12.86 -1.77 -0.29
C THR A 71 -12.89 -1.43 1.20
N SER A 72 -11.78 -0.93 1.76
CA SER A 72 -11.70 -0.53 3.17
C SER A 72 -12.68 0.60 3.49
N SER A 73 -12.81 1.60 2.61
CA SER A 73 -13.75 2.70 2.78
C SER A 73 -15.21 2.24 2.71
N GLU A 74 -15.56 1.38 1.76
CA GLU A 74 -16.91 0.83 1.63
C GLU A 74 -17.27 -0.04 2.84
N PHE A 75 -16.32 -0.85 3.29
CA PHE A 75 -16.48 -1.70 4.47
C PHE A 75 -16.67 -0.87 5.75
N SER A 76 -15.87 0.18 5.94
CA SER A 76 -16.03 1.12 7.05
C SER A 76 -17.41 1.81 7.04
N TYR A 77 -17.85 2.27 5.87
CA TYR A 77 -19.16 2.92 5.72
C TYR A 77 -20.31 1.97 6.09
N GLN A 78 -20.26 0.72 5.64
CA GLN A 78 -21.27 -0.28 5.99
C GLN A 78 -21.29 -0.59 7.49
N ALA A 79 -20.12 -0.72 8.13
CA ALA A 79 -20.03 -0.95 9.57
C ALA A 79 -20.67 0.20 10.38
N VAL A 80 -20.45 1.46 9.99
CA VAL A 80 -21.06 2.62 10.64
C VAL A 80 -22.58 2.61 10.49
N ILE A 81 -23.11 2.28 9.31
CA ILE A 81 -24.56 2.17 9.08
C ILE A 81 -25.17 1.07 9.95
N GLN A 82 -24.54 -0.11 9.99
CA GLN A 82 -25.01 -1.24 10.79
C GLN A 82 -25.00 -0.89 12.28
N LEU A 83 -23.94 -0.26 12.77
CA LEU A 83 -23.84 0.19 14.16
C LEU A 83 -24.94 1.21 14.49
N SER A 84 -25.16 2.20 13.64
CA SER A 84 -26.22 3.21 13.82
C SER A 84 -27.61 2.56 13.89
N THR A 85 -27.89 1.63 12.97
CA THR A 85 -29.19 0.92 12.90
C THR A 85 -29.41 0.06 14.14
N LYS A 86 -28.37 -0.63 14.62
CA LYS A 86 -28.43 -1.43 15.85
C LYS A 86 -28.59 -0.53 17.10
N VAL A 87 -27.89 0.59 17.18
CA VAL A 87 -28.07 1.57 18.28
C VAL A 87 -29.48 2.15 18.29
N GLU A 88 -30.05 2.46 17.13
CA GLU A 88 -31.44 2.92 17.01
C GLU A 88 -32.43 1.85 17.47
N SER A 89 -32.21 0.60 17.07
CA SER A 89 -33.01 -0.55 17.51
C SER A 89 -32.93 -0.76 19.03
N MET A 90 -31.74 -0.63 19.61
CA MET A 90 -31.52 -0.71 21.06
C MET A 90 -32.24 0.42 21.80
N ARG A 91 -32.23 1.64 21.26
CA ARG A 91 -32.98 2.77 21.80
C ARG A 91 -34.49 2.51 21.76
N ASN A 92 -34.99 1.94 20.68
CA ASN A 92 -36.41 1.60 20.54
C ASN A 92 -36.82 0.51 21.53
N ILE A 93 -36.02 -0.54 21.72
CA ILE A 93 -36.30 -1.56 22.74
C ILE A 93 -36.28 -0.95 24.15
N ALA A 94 -35.27 -0.12 24.44
CA ALA A 94 -35.16 0.54 25.75
C ALA A 94 -36.32 1.50 26.06
N SER A 95 -36.89 2.16 25.04
CA SER A 95 -38.08 3.01 25.23
C SER A 95 -39.33 2.18 25.48
N HIS A 96 -39.50 1.04 24.80
CA HIS A 96 -40.62 0.12 25.02
C HIS A 96 -40.56 -0.50 26.41
N ILE A 97 -39.37 -0.95 26.88
CA ILE A 97 -39.20 -1.46 28.25
C ILE A 97 -39.61 -0.44 29.31
N LYS A 98 -39.36 0.86 29.07
CA LYS A 98 -39.77 1.94 30.00
C LYS A 98 -41.27 2.23 29.98
N GLN A 99 -41.98 1.85 28.92
CA GLN A 99 -43.42 2.07 28.76
C GLN A 99 -44.25 0.90 29.27
N VAL A 100 -43.67 -0.31 29.36
CA VAL A 100 -44.33 -1.46 29.98
C VAL A 100 -44.32 -1.25 31.50
N ASP A 101 -45.52 -1.07 32.07
CA ASP A 101 -45.74 -0.93 33.51
C ASP A 101 -45.19 -2.15 34.27
N ALA A 102 -44.75 -1.92 35.50
CA ALA A 102 -43.87 -2.76 36.32
C ALA A 102 -44.38 -4.15 36.75
N ASP A 103 -45.17 -4.85 35.93
CA ASP A 103 -45.53 -6.25 36.14
C ASP A 103 -44.54 -7.17 35.38
N PRO A 104 -44.12 -8.31 35.98
CA PRO A 104 -43.20 -9.26 35.34
C PRO A 104 -43.94 -10.03 34.24
N CYS A 105 -44.15 -9.35 33.12
CA CYS A 105 -44.80 -9.90 31.95
C CYS A 105 -43.75 -10.56 31.06
N ASN A 106 -44.08 -11.69 30.43
CA ASN A 106 -43.20 -12.41 29.48
C ASN A 106 -42.63 -11.51 28.37
N GLU A 107 -43.30 -10.39 28.08
CA GLU A 107 -42.87 -9.37 27.11
C GLU A 107 -41.58 -8.64 27.55
N ILE A 108 -41.41 -8.30 28.84
CA ILE A 108 -40.18 -7.66 29.34
C ILE A 108 -38.99 -8.61 29.18
N GLN A 109 -39.21 -9.91 29.42
CA GLN A 109 -38.20 -10.93 29.22
C GLN A 109 -37.81 -11.04 27.74
N GLN A 110 -38.78 -11.04 26.82
CA GLN A 110 -38.52 -11.03 25.37
C GLN A 110 -37.74 -9.79 24.93
N TYR A 111 -38.06 -8.60 25.44
CA TYR A 111 -37.30 -7.38 25.12
C TYR A 111 -35.88 -7.42 25.68
N ARG A 112 -35.66 -8.01 26.87
CA ARG A 112 -34.31 -8.23 27.41
C ARG A 112 -33.50 -9.20 26.55
N ASP A 113 -34.10 -10.30 26.13
CA ASP A 113 -33.44 -11.29 25.27
C ASP A 113 -33.07 -10.67 23.91
N GLN A 114 -33.98 -9.86 23.32
CA GLN A 114 -33.70 -9.09 22.10
C GLN A 114 -32.56 -8.09 22.31
N MET A 115 -32.53 -7.39 23.46
CA MET A 115 -31.47 -6.42 23.77
C MET A 115 -30.11 -7.10 23.98
N GLU A 116 -30.08 -8.30 24.59
CA GLU A 116 -28.86 -9.09 24.74
C GLU A 116 -28.33 -9.56 23.38
N GLN A 117 -29.21 -10.01 22.49
CA GLN A 117 -28.82 -10.37 21.12
C GLN A 117 -28.27 -9.15 20.36
N LEU A 118 -28.94 -8.01 20.47
CA LEU A 118 -28.50 -6.76 19.84
C LEU A 118 -27.15 -6.27 20.37
N TYR A 119 -26.88 -6.49 21.65
CA TYR A 119 -25.58 -6.20 22.25
C TYR A 119 -24.48 -7.09 21.71
N LYS A 120 -24.73 -8.40 21.55
CA LYS A 120 -23.79 -9.33 20.90
C LYS A 120 -23.50 -8.92 19.48
N ASP A 121 -24.52 -8.54 18.73
CA ASP A 121 -24.35 -8.06 17.37
C ASP A 121 -23.55 -6.75 17.30
N ILE A 122 -23.76 -5.81 18.23
CA ILE A 122 -22.96 -4.56 18.31
C ILE A 122 -21.49 -4.87 18.64
N LEU A 123 -21.24 -5.83 19.54
CA LEU A 123 -19.87 -6.26 19.85
C LEU A 123 -19.18 -6.85 18.62
N VAL A 124 -19.89 -7.68 17.86
CA VAL A 124 -19.42 -8.18 16.57
C VAL A 124 -19.13 -7.00 15.63
N VAL A 125 -20.02 -5.99 15.58
CA VAL A 125 -19.78 -4.75 14.81
C VAL A 125 -18.54 -3.96 15.23
N LEU A 126 -18.23 -3.94 16.52
CA LEU A 126 -17.04 -3.28 17.05
C LEU A 126 -15.76 -4.04 16.75
N GLN A 127 -15.79 -5.38 16.71
CA GLN A 127 -14.65 -6.21 16.30
C GLN A 127 -14.21 -5.92 14.85
N PHE A 128 -15.07 -5.31 14.03
CA PHE A 128 -14.69 -4.83 12.70
C PHE A 128 -13.79 -3.61 12.71
N GLY A 129 -13.78 -2.83 13.79
CA GLY A 129 -12.84 -1.73 13.97
C GLY A 129 -11.39 -2.23 13.94
N ASP A 130 -11.11 -3.35 14.61
CA ASP A 130 -9.79 -3.95 14.63
C ASP A 130 -9.38 -4.48 13.25
N ARG A 131 -10.33 -5.10 12.53
CA ARG A 131 -10.07 -5.62 11.18
C ARG A 131 -9.83 -4.51 10.16
N LEU A 132 -10.58 -3.41 10.26
CA LEU A 132 -10.35 -2.21 9.46
C LEU A 132 -8.97 -1.61 9.77
N HIS A 133 -8.59 -1.57 11.05
CA HIS A 133 -7.27 -1.09 11.45
C HIS A 133 -6.14 -1.96 10.88
N GLN A 134 -6.28 -3.28 10.90
CA GLN A 134 -5.33 -4.21 10.27
C GLN A 134 -5.21 -3.97 8.76
N GLN A 135 -6.33 -3.73 8.05
CA GLN A 135 -6.28 -3.39 6.63
C GLN A 135 -5.56 -2.08 6.36
N GLN A 136 -5.76 -1.07 7.20
CA GLN A 136 -5.09 0.23 7.05
C GLN A 136 -3.59 0.14 7.33
N GLU A 137 -3.16 -0.63 8.33
CA GLU A 137 -1.74 -0.86 8.56
C GLU A 137 -1.11 -1.67 7.42
N GLY A 138 -1.77 -2.69 6.88
CA GLY A 138 -1.29 -3.41 5.70
C GLY A 138 -1.15 -2.52 4.46
N LEU A 139 -2.13 -1.63 4.23
CA LEU A 139 -2.05 -0.65 3.14
C LEU A 139 -0.84 0.29 3.32
N LYS A 140 -0.61 0.76 4.55
CA LYS A 140 0.50 1.64 4.89
C LYS A 140 1.85 0.93 4.73
N GLU A 141 1.95 -0.33 5.16
CA GLU A 141 3.11 -1.18 4.96
C GLU A 141 3.41 -1.36 3.46
N GLY A 142 2.39 -1.73 2.67
CA GLY A 142 2.54 -1.89 1.23
C GLY A 142 2.94 -0.59 0.51
N LEU A 143 2.41 0.57 0.94
CA LEU A 143 2.83 1.87 0.42
C LEU A 143 4.29 2.18 0.78
N SER A 144 4.71 1.88 2.01
CA SER A 144 6.08 2.07 2.45
C SER A 144 7.06 1.22 1.65
N MET A 145 6.72 -0.04 1.34
CA MET A 145 7.53 -0.92 0.50
C MET A 145 7.68 -0.37 -0.92
N VAL A 146 6.58 0.13 -1.51
CA VAL A 146 6.61 0.75 -2.84
C VAL A 146 7.47 2.02 -2.83
N GLU A 147 7.39 2.83 -1.77
CA GLU A 147 8.20 4.04 -1.62
C GLU A 147 9.69 3.72 -1.47
N GLU A 148 10.04 2.73 -0.66
CA GLU A 148 11.42 2.26 -0.48
C GLU A 148 11.99 1.71 -1.81
N ALA A 149 11.22 0.88 -2.52
CA ALA A 149 11.62 0.36 -3.82
C ALA A 149 11.80 1.46 -4.89
N LEU A 150 11.02 2.56 -4.82
CA LEU A 150 11.19 3.71 -5.70
C LEU A 150 12.42 4.54 -5.33
N ASN A 151 12.71 4.71 -4.04
CA ASN A 151 13.88 5.45 -3.56
C ASN A 151 15.20 4.72 -3.88
N ASP A 152 15.19 3.39 -3.84
CA ASP A 152 16.38 2.57 -4.06
C ASP A 152 16.55 2.05 -5.50
N ILE A 153 15.72 2.52 -6.44
CA ILE A 153 15.70 2.05 -7.83
C ILE A 153 17.06 2.18 -8.55
N GLU A 154 17.86 3.19 -8.19
CA GLU A 154 19.19 3.41 -8.78
C GLU A 154 20.25 2.46 -8.22
N GLN A 155 20.05 1.92 -7.01
CA GLN A 155 21.01 1.05 -6.32
C GLN A 155 20.68 -0.44 -6.48
N LEU A 156 19.41 -0.79 -6.29
CA LEU A 156 18.92 -2.18 -6.27
C LEU A 156 18.23 -2.60 -7.57
N GLY A 157 17.87 -1.64 -8.42
CA GLY A 157 17.08 -1.88 -9.63
C GLY A 157 15.58 -1.96 -9.33
N TRP A 158 14.79 -2.29 -10.36
CA TRP A 158 13.34 -2.45 -10.24
C TRP A 158 12.97 -3.93 -10.32
N ASP A 159 12.68 -4.54 -9.16
CA ASP A 159 12.16 -5.90 -9.07
C ASP A 159 10.66 -5.90 -8.77
N GLU A 160 9.88 -5.82 -9.85
CA GLU A 160 8.43 -5.84 -9.79
C GLU A 160 7.86 -7.14 -9.22
N VAL A 161 8.52 -8.27 -9.45
CA VAL A 161 7.97 -9.58 -9.09
C VAL A 161 7.99 -9.75 -7.59
N THR A 162 9.15 -9.48 -6.97
CA THR A 162 9.31 -9.52 -5.51
C THR A 162 8.36 -8.54 -4.83
N LEU A 163 8.23 -7.32 -5.34
CA LEU A 163 7.31 -6.32 -4.79
C LEU A 163 5.84 -6.76 -4.88
N LEU A 164 5.44 -7.41 -5.98
CA LEU A 164 4.09 -7.92 -6.13
C LEU A 164 3.82 -9.12 -5.21
N GLU A 165 4.81 -9.99 -4.99
CA GLU A 165 4.71 -11.12 -4.06
C GLU A 165 4.56 -10.63 -2.61
N GLU A 166 5.35 -9.64 -2.19
CA GLU A 166 5.25 -9.05 -0.85
C GLU A 166 3.90 -8.35 -0.64
N LEU A 167 3.45 -7.57 -1.63
CA LEU A 167 2.12 -6.95 -1.59
C LEU A 167 1.00 -7.98 -1.57
N GLU A 168 1.15 -9.10 -2.28
CA GLU A 168 0.18 -10.19 -2.24
C GLU A 168 0.16 -10.89 -0.88
N LEU A 169 1.31 -11.02 -0.22
CA LEU A 169 1.39 -11.59 1.13
C LEU A 169 0.71 -10.69 2.16
N ILE A 170 0.90 -9.37 2.07
CA ILE A 170 0.17 -8.39 2.88
C ILE A 170 -1.32 -8.48 2.59
N GLU A 171 -1.72 -8.53 1.32
CA GLU A 171 -3.12 -8.65 0.90
C GLU A 171 -3.78 -9.92 1.43
N GLN A 172 -3.09 -11.06 1.38
CA GLN A 172 -3.59 -12.34 1.92
C GLN A 172 -3.78 -12.28 3.44
N THR A 173 -2.87 -11.63 4.15
CA THR A 173 -2.91 -11.50 5.61
C THR A 173 -3.99 -10.52 6.08
N THR A 174 -4.35 -9.55 5.23
CA THR A 174 -5.29 -8.46 5.53
C THR A 174 -6.64 -8.62 4.84
N LYS A 175 -6.87 -9.76 4.18
CA LYS A 175 -8.04 -9.97 3.33
C LYS A 175 -9.32 -10.00 4.17
N VAL A 176 -10.28 -9.18 3.73
CA VAL A 176 -11.70 -9.29 4.06
C VAL A 176 -12.38 -9.72 2.76
N GLU A 177 -13.19 -10.78 2.80
CA GLU A 177 -13.84 -11.27 1.58
C GLU A 177 -14.85 -10.24 1.07
N PRO A 178 -14.75 -9.82 -0.21
CA PRO A 178 -15.67 -8.84 -0.76
C PRO A 178 -17.09 -9.42 -0.80
N GLY A 179 -18.03 -8.75 -0.15
CA GLY A 179 -19.44 -9.11 -0.15
C GLY A 179 -19.91 -9.99 1.01
N ARG A 180 -19.05 -10.35 1.97
CA ARG A 180 -19.52 -10.91 3.25
C ARG A 180 -20.01 -9.80 4.16
N SER A 181 -21.24 -9.98 4.68
CA SER A 181 -21.70 -9.12 5.78
C SER A 181 -20.75 -9.33 6.95
N PRO A 182 -20.47 -8.30 7.73
CA PRO A 182 -19.66 -8.47 8.92
C PRO A 182 -20.20 -9.57 9.87
N GLU A 183 -21.52 -9.80 9.86
CA GLU A 183 -22.19 -10.91 10.57
C GLU A 183 -21.81 -12.32 10.08
N ASP A 184 -21.33 -12.48 8.83
CA ASP A 184 -20.95 -13.76 8.21
C ASP A 184 -19.49 -14.17 8.48
N GLU A 185 -18.64 -13.25 8.96
CA GLU A 185 -17.22 -13.55 9.21
C GLU A 185 -16.99 -14.36 10.50
N GLY A 186 -18.05 -14.62 11.27
CA GLY A 186 -17.98 -15.38 12.51
C GLY A 186 -17.33 -14.59 13.64
N SER A 187 -17.75 -14.87 14.87
CA SER A 187 -17.13 -14.29 16.06
C SER A 187 -15.64 -14.63 16.09
N VAL A 188 -14.78 -13.66 15.80
CA VAL A 188 -13.36 -13.77 16.12
C VAL A 188 -13.29 -13.61 17.64
N THR A 189 -13.40 -14.72 18.35
CA THR A 189 -13.08 -14.82 19.77
C THR A 189 -11.62 -14.41 19.96
N PHE A 190 -11.39 -13.26 20.59
CA PHE A 190 -10.11 -12.93 21.18
C PHE A 190 -9.96 -13.67 22.51
N PHE A 191 -8.74 -14.15 22.77
CA PHE A 191 -8.26 -14.38 24.13
C PHE A 191 -8.00 -13.03 24.81
#